data_AF-W2TAL9-F1
#
_entry.id   AF-W2TAL9-F1
#
_cell.length_a   1.000
_cell.length_b   1.000
_cell.length_c   1.000
_cell.angle_alpha   90.00
_cell.angle_beta   90.00
_cell.angle_gamma   90.00
#
_symmetry.space_group_name_H-M   'P 1'
#
loop_
_entity.id
_entity.type
_entity.pdbx_description
1 polymer ?
#
loop_
_entity_poly.entity_id
_entity_poly.type
_entity_poly.pdbx_seq_one_letter_code
_entity_poly.pdbx_strand_id
1 'polypeptide(L)'
;KIKKEEDVVTNRTAPEETQETVVVEPVATVPVKEKEKKSKKKITVVNINDLDSNKVLTRIASLEEIEPEYISYLATYFHDTNAKVNNLERAIEEFERKETDYKKKIEQHQQSRAIADRQIADHNRVISELTAKLQTLSVSEASAKQQIIQLNNVRIENDTLKSALSKSAVEAAAAAKTIASLESVKANHAELTERLAKMTKALNESADENASLKRQIAGISE
;
A
#
# COMPACT_ATOMS: atom_id res chain seq x y z
N LYS A 1 1.27 18.11 -2.93
CA LYS A 1 0.90 19.15 -1.95
C LYS A 1 -0.48 18.80 -1.39
N ILE A 2 -0.52 18.12 -0.26
CA ILE A 2 -1.76 17.79 0.45
C ILE A 2 -1.62 18.47 1.81
N LYS A 3 -2.43 19.50 2.07
CA LYS A 3 -2.57 20.09 3.40
C LYS A 3 -3.83 19.47 4.03
N LYS A 4 -3.59 18.74 5.12
CA LYS A 4 -4.58 18.38 6.13
C LYS A 4 -4.79 19.60 7.02
N GLU A 5 -6.03 20.00 7.24
CA GLU A 5 -6.42 20.83 8.38
C GLU A 5 -7.42 20.01 9.19
N GLU A 6 -6.92 19.48 10.30
CA GLU A 6 -7.69 19.03 11.45
C GLU A 6 -7.88 20.26 12.34
N ASP A 7 -9.11 20.57 12.75
CA ASP A 7 -9.34 21.39 13.94
C ASP A 7 -10.54 20.84 14.74
N VAL A 8 -10.14 19.99 15.68
CA VAL A 8 -10.56 19.85 17.08
C VAL A 8 -11.81 20.63 17.52
N VAL A 9 -12.89 19.88 17.76
CA VAL A 9 -14.04 20.28 18.59
C VAL A 9 -13.64 20.15 20.06
N THR A 10 -13.69 21.26 20.81
CA THR A 10 -13.50 21.24 22.28
C THR A 10 -14.80 21.67 22.96
N ASN A 11 -15.48 20.70 23.58
CA ASN A 11 -16.55 20.92 24.55
C ASN A 11 -15.95 20.92 25.96
N ARG A 12 -16.15 21.99 26.73
CA ARG A 12 -16.09 22.05 28.21
C ARG A 12 -17.15 23.04 28.68
N THR A 13 -18.31 22.57 29.16
CA THR A 13 -18.69 22.32 30.57
C THR A 13 -18.72 23.57 31.46
N ALA A 14 -19.92 23.97 31.86
CA ALA A 14 -20.25 24.74 33.08
C ALA A 14 -21.74 24.47 33.42
N PRO A 15 -22.23 24.67 34.66
CA PRO A 15 -21.55 25.07 35.89
C PRO A 15 -21.81 24.11 37.08
N GLU A 16 -20.92 24.17 38.08
CA GLU A 16 -21.05 23.52 39.39
C GLU A 16 -21.62 24.52 40.41
N GLU A 17 -22.55 24.04 41.23
CA GLU A 17 -23.31 24.78 42.22
C GLU A 17 -22.42 25.23 43.40
N THR A 18 -22.36 26.53 43.65
CA THR A 18 -21.90 27.09 44.94
C THR A 18 -23.11 27.35 45.84
N GLN A 19 -23.17 26.58 46.92
CA GLN A 19 -24.04 26.78 48.06
C GLN A 19 -23.65 28.07 48.81
N GLU A 20 -24.56 29.05 48.86
CA GLU A 20 -24.48 30.16 49.82
C GLU A 20 -25.38 29.83 51.03
N THR A 21 -24.71 29.60 52.15
CA THR A 21 -25.28 29.51 53.49
C THR A 21 -25.26 30.90 54.11
N VAL A 22 -26.41 31.56 54.21
CA VAL A 22 -26.55 32.81 54.98
C VAL A 22 -27.30 32.54 56.28
N VAL A 23 -26.47 32.46 57.30
CA VAL A 23 -26.62 32.81 58.73
C VAL A 23 -27.98 33.37 59.17
N VAL A 24 -28.55 32.66 60.14
CA VAL A 24 -29.65 33.04 61.02
C VAL A 24 -29.16 34.07 62.04
N GLU A 25 -29.83 35.22 62.14
CA GLU A 25 -29.72 36.12 63.29
C GLU A 25 -31.05 36.12 64.09
N PRO A 26 -31.00 36.01 65.44
CA PRO A 26 -32.19 36.02 66.28
C PRO A 26 -32.49 37.45 66.76
N VAL A 27 -33.70 37.94 66.53
CA VAL A 27 -34.16 39.20 67.15
C VAL A 27 -35.27 38.92 68.15
N ALA A 28 -35.00 39.36 69.37
CA ALA A 28 -35.77 39.16 70.57
C ALA A 28 -37.14 39.87 70.57
N THR A 29 -38.05 39.19 71.25
CA THR A 29 -39.29 39.62 71.91
C THR A 29 -39.44 41.10 72.26
N VAL A 30 -40.60 41.67 71.88
CA VAL A 30 -41.39 42.58 72.72
C VAL A 30 -42.88 42.22 72.57
N PRO A 31 -43.67 42.11 73.66
CA PRO A 31 -45.08 41.74 73.60
C PRO A 31 -46.00 42.97 73.57
N VAL A 32 -47.04 42.94 72.75
CA VAL A 32 -48.23 43.79 72.93
C VAL A 32 -49.48 42.91 72.85
N LYS A 33 -50.28 42.98 73.92
CA LYS A 33 -51.58 42.33 74.08
C LYS A 33 -52.66 43.19 73.44
N GLU A 34 -53.61 42.56 72.74
CA GLU A 34 -55.07 42.60 72.99
C GLU A 34 -55.77 41.89 71.80
N LYS A 35 -56.22 40.65 71.99
CA LYS A 35 -57.61 40.24 72.26
C LYS A 35 -58.61 40.66 71.17
N GLU A 36 -58.95 39.70 70.31
CA GLU A 36 -60.35 39.28 70.12
C GLU A 36 -60.41 37.81 69.67
N LYS A 37 -61.23 37.04 70.38
CA LYS A 37 -61.35 35.58 70.27
C LYS A 37 -62.38 35.24 69.18
N LYS A 38 -61.92 34.67 68.06
CA LYS A 38 -62.66 33.62 67.34
C LYS A 38 -62.04 32.27 67.68
N SER A 39 -62.88 31.28 67.95
CA SER A 39 -62.53 29.94 68.44
C SER A 39 -61.52 29.24 67.53
N LYS A 40 -60.26 29.13 67.98
CA LYS A 40 -59.21 28.38 67.28
C LYS A 40 -59.58 26.89 67.26
N LYS A 41 -60.11 26.41 66.14
CA LYS A 41 -60.21 24.97 65.84
C LYS A 41 -58.81 24.36 65.99
N LYS A 42 -58.72 23.23 66.70
CA LYS A 42 -57.47 22.52 67.03
C LYS A 42 -56.72 22.20 65.73
N ILE A 43 -55.54 22.79 65.51
CA ILE A 43 -54.74 22.56 64.30
C ILE A 43 -54.10 21.18 64.42
N THR A 44 -54.57 20.24 63.61
CA THR A 44 -53.94 18.91 63.46
C THR A 44 -52.72 19.08 62.57
N VAL A 45 -51.52 18.87 63.10
CA VAL A 45 -50.28 18.86 62.30
C VAL A 45 -50.28 17.57 61.48
N VAL A 46 -50.24 17.69 60.16
CA VAL A 46 -50.26 16.53 59.25
C VAL A 46 -48.93 16.46 58.52
N ASN A 47 -48.41 15.24 58.39
CA ASN A 47 -47.23 14.95 57.60
C ASN A 47 -47.44 15.35 56.13
N ILE A 48 -46.55 16.18 55.60
CA ILE A 48 -46.63 16.74 54.24
C ILE A 48 -46.57 15.64 53.19
N ASN A 49 -45.84 14.56 53.46
CA ASN A 49 -45.66 13.44 52.52
C ASN A 49 -46.93 12.59 52.32
N ASP A 50 -47.94 12.74 53.18
CA ASP A 50 -49.21 12.00 53.11
C ASP A 50 -50.36 12.84 52.48
N LEU A 51 -50.08 14.10 52.10
CA LEU A 51 -51.02 14.97 51.39
C LEU A 51 -50.86 14.82 49.88
N ASP A 52 -51.92 14.33 49.24
CA ASP A 52 -52.11 14.46 47.80
C ASP A 52 -52.97 15.69 47.48
N SER A 53 -53.01 16.08 46.20
CA SER A 53 -53.78 17.23 45.74
C SER A 53 -55.26 17.18 46.14
N ASN A 54 -55.88 15.99 46.16
CA ASN A 54 -57.29 15.83 46.52
C ASN A 54 -57.51 16.01 48.03
N LYS A 55 -56.59 15.53 48.86
CA LYS A 55 -56.59 15.71 50.32
C LYS A 55 -56.34 17.17 50.70
N VAL A 56 -55.48 17.88 49.98
CA VAL A 56 -55.26 19.34 50.13
C VAL A 56 -56.56 20.08 49.81
N LEU A 57 -57.15 19.85 48.63
CA LEU A 57 -58.38 20.52 48.19
C LEU A 57 -59.56 20.24 49.12
N THR A 58 -59.72 18.99 49.59
CA THR A 58 -60.79 18.60 50.51
C THR A 58 -60.67 19.31 51.87
N ARG A 59 -59.45 19.53 52.37
CA ARG A 59 -59.23 20.29 53.60
C ARG A 59 -59.47 21.78 53.42
N ILE A 60 -59.02 22.35 52.30
CA ILE A 60 -59.26 23.76 51.99
C ILE A 60 -60.77 24.03 51.82
N ALA A 61 -61.50 23.11 51.17
CA ALA A 61 -62.96 23.20 51.01
C ALA A 61 -63.75 23.11 52.34
N SER A 62 -63.14 22.62 53.41
CA SER A 62 -63.75 22.59 54.76
C SER A 62 -63.61 23.90 55.54
N LEU A 63 -62.87 24.88 55.01
CA LEU A 63 -62.68 26.20 55.60
C LEU A 63 -63.78 27.16 55.10
N GLU A 64 -64.61 27.67 56.00
CA GLU A 64 -65.71 28.61 55.71
C GLU A 64 -65.23 30.00 55.22
N GLU A 65 -63.94 30.32 55.38
CA GLU A 65 -63.37 31.63 55.07
C GLU A 65 -62.86 31.75 53.61
N ILE A 66 -62.93 30.66 52.83
CA ILE A 66 -62.38 30.62 51.48
C ILE A 66 -63.51 30.56 50.46
N GLU A 67 -63.42 31.42 49.45
CA GLU A 67 -64.35 31.46 48.34
C GLU A 67 -64.32 30.15 47.52
N PRO A 68 -65.49 29.55 47.20
CA PRO A 68 -65.58 28.34 46.38
C PRO A 68 -64.86 28.45 45.03
N GLU A 69 -64.86 29.63 44.42
CA GLU A 69 -64.21 29.95 43.16
C GLU A 69 -62.69 29.75 43.25
N TYR A 70 -62.08 30.16 44.37
CA TYR A 70 -60.65 29.97 44.61
C TYR A 70 -60.29 28.50 44.81
N ILE A 71 -61.16 27.73 45.48
CA ILE A 71 -60.99 26.27 45.63
C ILE A 71 -61.06 25.58 44.26
N SER A 72 -61.99 25.99 43.40
CA SER A 72 -62.10 25.50 42.02
C SER A 72 -60.86 25.83 41.20
N TYR A 73 -60.37 27.08 41.30
CA TYR A 73 -59.11 27.49 40.66
C TYR A 73 -57.93 26.62 41.10
N LEU A 74 -57.78 26.37 42.40
CA LEU A 74 -56.72 25.49 42.92
C LEU A 74 -56.86 24.05 42.40
N ALA A 75 -58.09 23.54 42.27
CA ALA A 75 -58.34 22.21 41.74
C ALA A 75 -57.90 22.08 40.28
N THR A 76 -58.26 23.06 39.44
CA THR A 76 -57.81 23.14 38.05
C THR A 76 -56.29 23.30 37.98
N TYR A 77 -55.71 24.21 38.77
CA TYR A 77 -54.28 24.46 38.79
C TYR A 77 -53.47 23.21 39.16
N PHE A 78 -53.86 22.49 40.21
CA PHE A 78 -53.17 21.27 40.58
C PHE A 78 -53.35 20.16 39.54
N HIS A 79 -54.55 20.02 38.96
CA HIS A 79 -54.79 19.04 37.91
C HIS A 79 -53.91 19.29 36.67
N ASP A 80 -53.87 20.54 36.19
CA ASP A 80 -53.06 20.95 35.04
C ASP A 80 -51.56 20.80 35.32
N THR A 81 -51.12 21.17 36.52
CA THR A 81 -49.72 21.00 36.95
C THR A 81 -49.35 19.53 36.98
N ASN A 82 -50.19 18.67 37.54
CA ASN A 82 -49.94 17.24 37.62
C ASN A 82 -49.94 16.59 36.23
N ALA A 83 -50.83 17.02 35.33
CA ALA A 83 -50.82 16.60 33.93
C ALA A 83 -49.52 17.00 33.22
N LYS A 84 -49.01 18.22 33.48
CA LYS A 84 -47.73 18.68 32.92
C LYS A 84 -46.55 17.89 33.46
N VAL A 85 -46.51 17.58 34.76
CA VAL A 85 -45.48 16.73 35.38
C VAL A 85 -45.46 15.36 34.72
N ASN A 86 -46.61 14.69 34.63
CA ASN A 86 -46.72 13.36 33.99
C ASN A 86 -46.30 13.37 32.51
N ASN A 87 -46.51 14.48 31.80
CA ASN A 87 -46.06 14.62 30.41
C ASN A 87 -44.53 14.81 30.32
N LEU A 88 -43.94 15.58 31.25
CA LEU A 88 -42.49 15.76 31.33
C LEU A 88 -41.77 14.47 31.72
N GLU A 89 -42.32 13.71 32.67
CA GLU A 89 -41.79 12.39 33.05
C GLU A 89 -41.78 11.42 31.86
N ARG A 90 -42.89 11.35 31.11
CA ARG A 90 -42.95 10.56 29.87
C ARG A 90 -41.93 11.01 28.83
N ALA A 91 -41.72 12.31 28.67
CA ALA A 91 -40.73 12.84 27.75
C ALA A 91 -39.29 12.47 28.19
N ILE A 92 -39.00 12.54 29.48
CA ILE A 92 -37.71 12.11 30.05
C ILE A 92 -37.48 10.62 29.75
N GLU A 93 -38.44 9.75 30.05
CA GLU A 93 -38.32 8.31 29.76
C GLU A 93 -38.09 8.04 28.27
N GLU A 94 -38.75 8.81 27.39
CA GLU A 94 -38.55 8.68 25.94
C GLU A 94 -37.15 9.14 25.52
N PHE A 95 -36.64 10.24 26.08
CA PHE A 95 -35.29 10.71 25.81
C PHE A 95 -34.23 9.74 26.34
N GLU A 96 -34.41 9.16 27.52
CA GLU A 96 -33.52 8.14 28.07
C GLU A 96 -33.48 6.90 27.17
N ARG A 97 -34.63 6.42 26.69
CA ARG A 97 -34.68 5.30 25.72
C ARG A 97 -33.91 5.64 24.44
N LYS A 98 -34.18 6.81 23.85
CA LYS A 98 -33.46 7.28 22.66
C LYS A 98 -31.96 7.40 22.89
N GLU A 99 -31.54 7.89 24.05
CA GLU A 99 -30.12 8.00 24.41
C GLU A 99 -29.45 6.62 24.44
N THR A 100 -30.11 5.61 25.04
CA THR A 100 -29.57 4.24 25.07
C THR A 100 -29.49 3.63 23.67
N ASP A 101 -30.46 3.88 22.80
CA ASP A 101 -30.46 3.39 21.42
C ASP A 101 -29.37 4.06 20.58
N TYR A 102 -29.17 5.38 20.72
CA TYR A 102 -28.08 6.08 20.05
C TYR A 102 -26.71 5.61 20.56
N LYS A 103 -26.56 5.36 21.87
CA LYS A 103 -25.33 4.78 22.43
C LYS A 103 -25.00 3.43 21.80
N LYS A 104 -25.98 2.51 21.70
CA LYS A 104 -25.81 1.22 21.01
C LYS A 104 -25.41 1.39 19.55
N LYS A 105 -26.04 2.34 18.85
CA LYS A 105 -25.77 2.58 17.43
C LYS A 105 -24.37 3.15 17.21
N ILE A 106 -23.90 4.04 18.09
CA ILE A 106 -22.54 4.56 18.08
C ILE A 106 -21.54 3.40 18.25
N GLU A 107 -21.76 2.52 19.22
CA GLU A 107 -20.88 1.36 19.46
C GLU A 107 -20.83 0.43 18.24
N GLN A 108 -21.98 0.12 17.63
CA GLN A 108 -22.04 -0.68 16.40
C GLN A 108 -21.25 -0.05 15.26
N HIS A 109 -21.39 1.27 15.05
CA HIS A 109 -20.64 1.98 14.02
C HIS A 109 -19.14 2.00 14.31
N GLN A 110 -18.73 2.12 15.57
CA GLN A 110 -17.32 2.05 15.98
C GLN A 110 -16.73 0.65 15.72
N GLN A 111 -17.46 -0.41 16.06
CA GLN A 111 -17.03 -1.80 15.79
C GLN A 111 -16.91 -2.05 14.28
N SER A 112 -17.90 -1.64 13.50
CA SER A 112 -17.89 -1.77 12.03
C SER A 112 -16.70 -1.00 11.42
N ARG A 113 -16.45 0.23 11.89
CA ARG A 113 -15.30 1.03 11.47
C ARG A 113 -13.98 0.33 11.78
N ALA A 114 -13.81 -0.24 12.99
CA ALA A 114 -12.60 -0.94 13.37
C ALA A 114 -12.33 -2.18 12.48
N ILE A 115 -13.37 -2.89 12.05
CA ILE A 115 -13.25 -4.01 11.10
C ILE A 115 -12.81 -3.50 9.72
N ALA A 116 -13.46 -2.44 9.22
CA ALA A 116 -13.10 -1.85 7.94
C ALA A 116 -11.65 -1.34 7.92
N ASP A 117 -11.21 -0.67 9.00
CA ASP A 117 -9.84 -0.17 9.12
C ASP A 117 -8.81 -1.31 9.10
N ARG A 118 -9.11 -2.46 9.73
CA ARG A 118 -8.25 -3.66 9.63
C ARG A 118 -8.19 -4.20 8.20
N GLN A 119 -9.32 -4.31 7.52
CA GLN A 119 -9.37 -4.76 6.13
C GLN A 119 -8.59 -3.83 5.20
N ILE A 120 -8.69 -2.52 5.40
CA ILE A 120 -7.91 -1.53 4.64
C ILE A 120 -6.42 -1.72 4.87
N ALA A 121 -5.99 -1.94 6.12
CA ALA A 121 -4.59 -2.20 6.44
C ALA A 121 -4.07 -3.48 5.76
N ASP A 122 -4.86 -4.56 5.78
CA ASP A 122 -4.51 -5.80 5.11
C ASP A 122 -4.41 -5.65 3.59
N HIS A 123 -5.37 -4.96 2.97
CA HIS A 123 -5.32 -4.66 1.54
C HIS A 123 -4.08 -3.83 1.17
N ASN A 124 -3.73 -2.83 1.98
CA ASN A 124 -2.53 -2.01 1.77
C ASN A 124 -1.24 -2.84 1.89
N ARG A 125 -1.19 -3.81 2.82
CA ARG A 125 -0.07 -4.76 2.92
C ARG A 125 0.06 -5.59 1.66
N VAL A 126 -1.03 -6.17 1.16
CA VAL A 126 -1.04 -6.98 -0.06
C VAL A 126 -0.64 -6.16 -1.28
N ILE A 127 -1.14 -4.93 -1.42
CA ILE A 127 -0.74 -4.01 -2.49
C ILE A 127 0.77 -3.78 -2.45
N SER A 128 1.33 -3.49 -1.28
CA SER A 128 2.77 -3.25 -1.11
C SER A 128 3.60 -4.47 -1.50
N GLU A 129 3.19 -5.68 -1.10
CA GLU A 129 3.85 -6.93 -1.48
C GLU A 129 3.81 -7.20 -2.98
N LEU A 130 2.64 -6.97 -3.62
CA LEU A 130 2.49 -7.15 -5.06
C LEU A 130 3.31 -6.11 -5.83
N THR A 131 3.36 -4.87 -5.38
CA THR A 131 4.22 -3.82 -5.96
C THR A 131 5.69 -4.21 -5.88
N ALA A 132 6.16 -4.73 -4.75
CA ALA A 132 7.55 -5.18 -4.60
C ALA A 132 7.88 -6.37 -5.54
N LYS A 133 6.95 -7.33 -5.69
CA LYS A 133 7.09 -8.44 -6.63
C LYS A 133 7.16 -7.97 -8.08
N LEU A 134 6.29 -7.03 -8.47
CA LEU A 134 6.31 -6.45 -9.81
C LEU A 134 7.62 -5.73 -10.11
N GLN A 135 8.16 -4.97 -9.16
CA GLN A 135 9.45 -4.32 -9.32
C GLN A 135 10.58 -5.33 -9.51
N THR A 136 10.59 -6.41 -8.72
CA THR A 136 11.59 -7.49 -8.84
C THR A 136 11.49 -8.18 -10.20
N LEU A 137 10.27 -8.49 -10.64
CA LEU A 137 10.04 -9.12 -11.95
C LEU A 137 10.49 -8.21 -13.09
N SER A 138 10.21 -6.91 -13.02
CA SER A 138 10.64 -5.93 -14.02
C SER A 138 12.17 -5.88 -14.17
N VAL A 139 12.91 -5.90 -13.05
CA VAL A 139 14.38 -5.97 -13.07
C VAL A 139 14.85 -7.29 -13.68
N SER A 140 14.23 -8.41 -13.31
CA SER A 140 14.59 -9.72 -13.86
C SER A 140 14.33 -9.82 -15.36
N GLU A 141 13.24 -9.21 -15.85
CA GLU A 141 12.88 -9.16 -17.27
C GLU A 141 13.90 -8.34 -18.05
N ALA A 142 14.30 -7.18 -17.53
CA ALA A 142 15.35 -6.36 -18.15
C ALA A 142 16.68 -7.11 -18.24
N SER A 143 17.06 -7.83 -17.18
CA SER A 143 18.26 -8.69 -17.18
C SER A 143 18.16 -9.81 -18.21
N ALA A 144 17.01 -10.49 -18.31
CA ALA A 144 16.80 -11.56 -19.29
C ALA A 144 16.88 -11.04 -20.73
N LYS A 145 16.30 -9.87 -21.01
CA LYS A 145 16.43 -9.20 -22.32
C LYS A 145 17.89 -8.91 -22.66
N GLN A 146 18.67 -8.43 -21.70
CA GLN A 146 20.10 -8.18 -21.90
C GLN A 146 20.88 -9.47 -22.20
N GLN A 147 20.58 -10.57 -21.51
CA GLN A 147 21.19 -11.87 -21.77
C GLN A 147 20.85 -12.40 -23.17
N ILE A 148 19.61 -12.23 -23.63
CA ILE A 148 19.21 -12.61 -25.00
C ILE A 148 20.00 -11.83 -26.04
N ILE A 149 20.20 -10.52 -25.84
CA ILE A 149 21.02 -9.69 -26.75
C ILE A 149 22.47 -10.22 -26.80
N GLN A 150 23.06 -10.51 -25.63
CA GLN A 150 24.42 -11.05 -25.57
C GLN A 150 24.55 -12.40 -26.28
N LEU A 151 23.60 -13.32 -26.07
CA LEU A 151 23.58 -14.62 -26.74
C LEU A 151 23.44 -14.49 -28.26
N ASN A 152 22.61 -13.56 -28.74
CA ASN A 152 22.48 -13.30 -30.16
C ASN A 152 23.78 -12.76 -30.77
N ASN A 153 24.49 -11.88 -30.07
CA ASN A 153 25.79 -11.38 -30.52
C ASN A 153 26.81 -12.52 -30.64
N VAL A 154 26.90 -13.39 -29.62
CA VAL A 154 27.78 -14.56 -29.63
C VAL A 154 27.43 -15.51 -30.78
N ARG A 155 26.14 -15.71 -31.06
CA ARG A 155 25.69 -16.53 -32.19
C ARG A 155 26.17 -15.95 -33.52
N ILE A 156 25.98 -14.65 -33.76
CA ILE A 156 26.41 -13.97 -34.99
C ILE A 156 27.94 -14.06 -35.15
N GLU A 157 28.68 -13.85 -34.08
CA GLU A 157 30.14 -14.01 -34.08
C GLU A 157 30.55 -15.45 -34.42
N ASN A 158 29.89 -16.45 -33.83
CA ASN A 158 30.15 -17.86 -34.12
C ASN A 158 29.87 -18.21 -35.59
N ASP A 159 28.78 -17.72 -36.15
CA ASP A 159 28.43 -17.93 -37.56
C ASP A 159 29.46 -17.26 -38.49
N THR A 160 29.95 -16.07 -38.11
CA THR A 160 31.02 -15.37 -38.83
C THR A 160 32.34 -16.14 -38.79
N LEU A 161 32.74 -16.62 -37.61
CA LEU A 161 33.96 -17.42 -37.43
C LEU A 161 33.88 -18.74 -38.20
N LYS A 162 32.72 -19.41 -38.21
CA LYS A 162 32.50 -20.62 -39.03
C LYS A 162 32.66 -20.36 -40.52
N SER A 163 32.10 -19.25 -41.01
CA SER A 163 32.26 -18.86 -42.42
C SER A 163 33.73 -18.59 -42.78
N ALA A 164 34.44 -17.84 -41.92
CA ALA A 164 35.86 -17.55 -42.09
C ALA A 164 36.71 -18.84 -42.07
N LEU A 165 36.42 -19.77 -41.14
CA LEU A 165 37.11 -21.05 -41.06
C LEU A 165 36.88 -21.91 -42.31
N SER A 166 35.63 -21.97 -42.79
CA SER A 166 35.29 -22.70 -44.03
C SER A 166 36.05 -22.13 -45.24
N LYS A 167 36.08 -20.80 -45.37
CA LYS A 167 36.83 -20.12 -46.43
C LYS A 167 38.33 -20.41 -46.34
N SER A 168 38.91 -20.30 -45.14
CA SER A 168 40.32 -20.58 -44.91
C SER A 168 40.69 -22.04 -45.22
N ALA A 169 39.81 -23.00 -44.91
CA ALA A 169 40.01 -24.41 -45.25
C ALA A 169 40.05 -24.64 -46.78
N VAL A 170 39.18 -23.96 -47.54
CA VAL A 170 39.20 -24.01 -49.02
C VAL A 170 40.49 -23.41 -49.58
N GLU A 171 40.91 -22.25 -49.05
CA GLU A 171 42.16 -21.59 -49.46
C GLU A 171 43.39 -22.46 -49.14
N ALA A 172 43.42 -23.09 -47.96
CA ALA A 172 44.48 -24.02 -47.56
C ALA A 172 44.52 -25.25 -48.47
N ALA A 173 43.38 -25.82 -48.86
CA ALA A 173 43.32 -26.94 -49.80
C ALA A 173 43.82 -26.53 -51.20
N ALA A 174 43.49 -25.33 -51.66
CA ALA A 174 44.01 -24.79 -52.91
C ALA A 174 45.54 -24.58 -52.86
N ALA A 175 46.05 -24.02 -51.76
CA ALA A 175 47.48 -23.85 -51.53
C ALA A 175 48.23 -25.19 -51.46
N ALA A 176 47.66 -26.21 -50.82
CA ALA A 176 48.25 -27.55 -50.79
C ALA A 176 48.39 -28.14 -52.21
N LYS A 177 47.39 -27.92 -53.09
CA LYS A 177 47.44 -28.36 -54.48
C LYS A 177 48.52 -27.64 -55.29
N THR A 178 48.71 -26.33 -55.09
CA THR A 178 49.77 -25.59 -55.77
C THR A 178 51.16 -26.00 -55.29
N ILE A 179 51.33 -26.28 -53.99
CA ILE A 179 52.57 -26.81 -53.44
C ILE A 179 52.90 -28.17 -54.05
N ALA A 180 51.95 -29.11 -54.09
CA ALA A 180 52.16 -30.43 -54.70
C ALA A 180 52.53 -30.32 -56.20
N SER A 181 51.90 -29.41 -56.94
CA SER A 181 52.25 -29.14 -58.34
C SER A 181 53.66 -28.58 -58.48
N LEU A 182 54.07 -27.67 -57.59
CA LEU A 182 55.42 -27.09 -57.59
C LEU A 182 56.48 -28.15 -57.28
N GLU A 183 56.22 -29.03 -56.32
CA GLU A 183 57.08 -30.16 -55.98
C GLU A 183 57.27 -31.11 -57.17
N SER A 184 56.20 -31.42 -57.91
CA SER A 184 56.29 -32.20 -59.14
C SER A 184 57.13 -31.52 -60.22
N VAL A 185 56.95 -30.21 -60.44
CA VAL A 185 57.75 -29.44 -61.41
C VAL A 185 59.23 -29.43 -61.00
N LYS A 186 59.53 -29.26 -59.70
CA LYS A 186 60.91 -29.33 -59.19
C LYS A 186 61.55 -30.70 -59.45
N ALA A 187 60.81 -31.79 -59.24
CA ALA A 187 61.30 -33.14 -59.52
C ALA A 187 61.58 -33.33 -61.03
N ASN A 188 60.66 -32.93 -61.90
CA ASN A 188 60.84 -33.01 -63.35
C ASN A 188 62.03 -32.15 -63.84
N HIS A 189 62.20 -30.95 -63.28
CA HIS A 189 63.34 -30.11 -63.59
C HIS A 189 64.67 -30.76 -63.18
N ALA A 190 64.71 -31.42 -62.01
CA ALA A 190 65.90 -32.17 -61.57
C ALA A 190 66.24 -33.31 -62.55
N GLU A 191 65.24 -34.08 -62.98
CA GLU A 191 65.42 -35.15 -63.98
C GLU A 191 65.92 -34.61 -65.33
N LEU A 192 65.32 -33.53 -65.83
CA LEU A 192 65.76 -32.88 -67.07
C LEU A 192 67.19 -32.35 -66.97
N THR A 193 67.55 -31.78 -65.81
CA THR A 193 68.91 -31.30 -65.55
C THR A 193 69.91 -32.46 -65.58
N GLU A 194 69.58 -33.60 -64.98
CA GLU A 194 70.40 -34.81 -65.02
C GLU A 194 70.55 -35.35 -66.45
N ARG A 195 69.46 -35.39 -67.23
CA ARG A 195 69.48 -35.84 -68.62
C ARG A 195 70.31 -34.92 -69.52
N LEU A 196 70.20 -33.60 -69.32
CA LEU A 196 71.04 -32.62 -70.02
C LEU A 196 72.51 -32.84 -69.68
N ALA A 197 72.87 -33.02 -68.41
CA ALA A 197 74.24 -33.29 -68.00
C ALA A 197 74.80 -34.57 -68.66
N LYS A 198 74.00 -35.65 -68.71
CA LYS A 198 74.37 -36.90 -69.41
C LYS A 198 74.56 -36.68 -70.91
N MET A 199 73.65 -35.96 -71.57
CA MET A 199 73.74 -35.67 -73.00
C MET A 199 74.93 -34.79 -73.35
N THR A 200 75.23 -33.76 -72.54
CA THR A 200 76.42 -32.93 -72.69
C THR A 200 77.69 -33.76 -72.56
N LYS A 201 77.74 -34.69 -71.60
CA LYS A 201 78.87 -35.61 -71.45
C LYS A 201 79.05 -36.51 -72.68
N ALA A 202 77.98 -37.16 -73.15
CA ALA A 202 78.02 -38.03 -74.32
C ALA A 202 78.39 -37.27 -75.61
N LEU A 203 77.92 -36.02 -75.77
CA LEU A 203 78.28 -35.18 -76.91
C LEU A 203 79.76 -34.82 -76.90
N ASN A 204 80.32 -34.49 -75.73
CA ASN A 204 81.75 -34.23 -75.58
C ASN A 204 82.58 -35.48 -75.87
N GLU A 205 82.19 -36.65 -75.34
CA GLU A 205 82.82 -37.94 -75.63
C GLU A 205 82.83 -38.22 -77.15
N SER A 206 81.69 -38.03 -77.84
CA SER A 206 81.59 -38.20 -79.29
C SER A 206 82.41 -37.15 -80.07
N ALA A 207 82.51 -35.91 -79.58
CA ALA A 207 83.35 -34.89 -80.18
C ALA A 207 84.85 -35.26 -80.09
N ASP A 208 85.28 -35.79 -78.95
CA ASP A 208 86.64 -36.28 -78.72
C ASP A 208 86.96 -37.50 -79.60
N GLU A 209 86.02 -38.46 -79.73
CA GLU A 209 86.13 -39.60 -80.64
C GLU A 209 86.26 -39.15 -82.10
N ASN A 210 85.39 -38.23 -82.56
CA ASN A 210 85.46 -37.68 -83.91
C ASN A 210 86.77 -36.94 -84.17
N ALA A 211 87.28 -36.19 -83.19
CA ALA A 211 88.58 -35.54 -83.30
C ALA A 211 89.72 -36.58 -83.40
N SER A 212 89.66 -37.66 -82.63
CA SER A 212 90.60 -38.78 -82.70
C SER A 212 90.57 -39.47 -84.08
N LEU A 213 89.39 -39.81 -84.60
CA LEU A 213 89.22 -40.41 -85.92
C LEU A 213 89.74 -39.49 -87.04
N LYS A 214 89.47 -38.18 -86.97
CA LYS A 214 90.03 -37.22 -87.93
C LYS A 214 91.56 -37.21 -87.93
N ARG A 215 92.20 -37.30 -86.75
CA ARG A 215 93.67 -37.44 -86.66
C ARG A 215 94.16 -38.74 -87.27
N GLN A 216 93.44 -39.86 -87.06
CA GLN A 216 93.78 -41.15 -87.67
C GLN A 216 93.65 -41.11 -89.20
N ILE A 217 92.56 -40.55 -89.74
CA ILE A 217 92.37 -40.42 -91.20
C ILE A 217 93.46 -39.55 -91.83
N ALA A 218 93.83 -38.43 -91.18
CA ALA A 218 94.92 -37.58 -91.64
C ALA A 218 96.25 -38.34 -91.71
N GLY A 219 96.55 -39.21 -90.72
CA GLY A 219 97.76 -40.03 -90.71
C GLY A 219 97.76 -41.24 -91.68
N ILE A 220 96.61 -41.59 -92.27
CA ILE A 220 96.50 -42.65 -93.30
C ILE A 220 96.62 -42.05 -94.71
N SER A 221 96.45 -40.74 -94.86
CA SER A 221 96.47 -40.02 -96.14
C SER A 221 97.84 -39.38 -96.48
N GLU A 222 98.87 -39.68 -95.69
CA GLU A 222 100.30 -39.43 -95.98
C GLU A 222 100.97 -40.71 -96.48
#